data_AF-A0A1G9U2T7-F1
#
_entry.id   AF-A0A1G9U2T7-F1
#
_cell.length_a   1.000
_cell.length_b   1.000
_cell.length_c   1.000
_cell.angle_alpha   90.00
_cell.angle_beta   90.00
_cell.angle_gamma   90.00
#
_symmetry.space_group_name_H-M   'P 1'
#
loop_
_entity.id
_entity.type
_entity.pdbx_description
1 polymer ?
#
loop_
_entity_poly.entity_id
_entity_poly.type
_entity_poly.pdbx_seq_one_letter_code
_entity_poly.pdbx_strand_id
1 'polypeptide(L)' 'MLLDTLAAFLAADGSPTRAADELCCHRNTVMHRLRRIESLTGHEVTDPRARLLWHLALLGTRALCPHRGPA' A
#
# COMPACT_ATOMS: atom_id res chain seq x y z
N MET A 1 -1.83 5.15 7.32
CA MET A 1 -2.62 3.91 7.50
C MET A 1 -3.18 3.29 6.20
N LEU A 2 -3.51 4.00 5.11
CA LEU A 2 -3.74 3.36 3.79
C LEU A 2 -2.47 3.29 2.93
N LEU A 3 -1.74 4.41 2.81
CA LEU A 3 -0.45 4.45 2.11
C LEU A 3 0.56 3.47 2.73
N ASP A 4 0.64 3.41 4.06
CA ASP A 4 1.51 2.44 4.75
C ASP A 4 1.08 1.00 4.47
N THR A 5 -0.23 0.75 4.38
CA THR A 5 -0.75 -0.58 4.02
C THR A 5 -0.39 -0.96 2.58
N LEU A 6 -0.51 -0.01 1.65
CA LEU A 6 -0.12 -0.21 0.26
C LEU A 6 1.40 -0.45 0.14
N ALA A 7 2.21 0.34 0.85
CA ALA A 7 3.66 0.18 0.86
C ALA A 7 4.09 -1.19 1.43
N ALA A 8 3.54 -1.60 2.57
CA ALA A 8 3.82 -2.90 3.17
C ALA A 8 3.35 -4.06 2.26
N PHE A 9 2.16 -3.94 1.66
CA PHE A 9 1.64 -4.94 0.72
C PHE A 9 2.53 -5.12 -0.50
N LEU A 10 2.98 -4.01 -1.10
CA LEU A 10 3.85 -4.03 -2.26
C LEU A 10 5.25 -4.56 -1.93
N ALA A 11 5.82 -4.17 -0.78
CA ALA A 11 7.09 -4.69 -0.27
C ALA A 11 7.02 -6.20 0.06
N ALA A 12 5.84 -6.70 0.41
CA ALA A 12 5.56 -8.10 0.66
C ALA A 12 5.17 -8.91 -0.60
N ASP A 13 5.56 -8.44 -1.79
CA ASP A 13 5.24 -9.03 -3.10
C ASP A 13 3.73 -9.24 -3.36
N GLY A 14 2.88 -8.47 -2.69
CA GLY A 14 1.42 -8.58 -2.79
C GLY A 14 0.82 -9.62 -1.84
N SER A 15 1.52 -9.96 -0.74
CA SER A 15 0.99 -10.84 0.31
C SER A 15 0.29 -10.04 1.42
N PRO A 16 -1.04 -10.15 1.59
CA PRO A 16 -1.76 -9.49 2.68
C PRO A 16 -1.38 -10.03 4.06
N THR A 17 -0.94 -11.30 4.13
CA THR A 17 -0.55 -11.93 5.40
C THR A 17 0.78 -11.34 5.88
N ARG A 18 1.80 -11.31 5.03
CA ARG A 18 3.11 -10.72 5.38
C ARG A 18 3.00 -9.23 5.68
N ALA A 19 2.19 -8.50 4.92
CA ALA A 19 1.92 -7.09 5.22
C ALA A 19 1.19 -6.88 6.55
N ALA A 20 0.36 -7.84 6.97
CA ALA A 20 -0.32 -7.79 8.26
C ALA A 20 0.65 -8.02 9.42
N ASP A 21 1.58 -8.95 9.26
CA ASP A 21 2.66 -9.21 10.22
C ASP A 21 3.54 -7.96 10.40
N GLU A 22 3.98 -7.33 9.30
CA GLU A 22 4.74 -6.07 9.29
C GLU A 22 4.01 -4.95 10.03
N LEU A 23 2.70 -4.83 9.81
CA LEU A 23 1.87 -3.77 10.38
C LEU A 23 1.29 -4.11 11.76
N CYS A 24 1.67 -5.25 12.35
CA CYS A 24 1.16 -5.75 13.62
C CYS A 24 -0.38 -5.73 13.69
N CYS A 25 -1.04 -6.15 12.62
CA CYS A 25 -2.50 -6.16 12.54
C CYS A 25 -3.03 -7.47 11.96
N HIS A 26 -4.35 -7.66 12.02
CA HIS A 26 -4.96 -8.85 11.44
C HIS A 26 -5.02 -8.75 9.91
N ARG A 27 -4.82 -9.88 9.20
CA ARG A 27 -4.93 -9.97 7.73
C ARG A 27 -6.21 -9.34 7.16
N ASN A 28 -7.34 -9.54 7.86
CA ASN A 28 -8.63 -8.96 7.44
C ASN A 28 -8.60 -7.42 7.42
N THR A 29 -7.85 -6.80 8.32
CA THR A 29 -7.67 -5.35 8.34
C THR A 29 -6.89 -4.89 7.11
N VAL A 30 -5.83 -5.60 6.71
CA VAL A 30 -5.10 -5.34 5.47
C VAL A 30 -6.03 -5.49 4.26
N MET A 31 -6.75 -6.62 4.14
CA MET A 31 -7.69 -6.87 3.04
C MET A 31 -8.80 -5.82 2.94
N HIS A 32 -9.32 -5.34 4.07
CA HIS A 32 -10.31 -4.26 4.09
C HIS A 32 -9.71 -2.94 3.59
N ARG A 33 -8.48 -2.61 4.01
CA ARG A 33 -7.77 -1.41 3.56
C ARG A 33 -7.40 -1.49 2.07
N LEU A 34 -6.99 -2.66 1.57
CA LEU A 34 -6.73 -2.88 0.14
C LEU A 34 -7.99 -2.65 -0.68
N ARG A 35 -9.14 -3.24 -0.30
CA ARG A 35 -10.43 -2.96 -0.97
C ARG A 35 -10.78 -1.48 -0.99
N ARG A 36 -10.48 -0.76 0.10
CA ARG A 36 -10.66 0.69 0.15
C ARG A 36 -9.71 1.42 -0.82
N ILE A 37 -8.45 1.01 -0.93
CA ILE A 37 -7.51 1.57 -1.91
C ILE A 37 -8.01 1.34 -3.33
N GLU A 38 -8.49 0.14 -3.64
CA GLU A 38 -9.06 -0.18 -4.96
C GLU A 38 -10.25 0.74 -5.27
N SER A 39 -11.17 0.92 -4.32
CA SER A 39 -12.32 1.83 -4.49
C SER A 39 -11.94 3.30 -4.71
N LEU A 40 -10.84 3.76 -4.08
CA LEU A 40 -10.39 5.15 -4.17
C LEU A 40 -9.58 5.43 -5.44
N THR A 41 -8.95 4.41 -6.01
CA THR A 41 -8.04 4.56 -7.14
C THR A 41 -8.62 4.03 -8.45
N GLY A 42 -9.67 3.20 -8.40
CA GLY A 42 -10.24 2.53 -9.56
C GLY A 42 -9.38 1.40 -10.11
N HIS A 43 -8.40 0.93 -9.35
CA HIS A 43 -7.44 -0.09 -9.76
C HIS A 43 -7.46 -1.29 -8.82
N GLU A 44 -7.32 -2.50 -9.34
CA GLU A 44 -7.28 -3.73 -8.55
C GLU A 44 -5.86 -4.07 -8.09
N VAL A 45 -5.73 -4.66 -6.90
CA VAL A 45 -4.43 -5.09 -6.36
C VAL A 45 -3.83 -6.30 -7.10
N THR A 46 -4.67 -7.01 -7.85
CA THR A 46 -4.31 -8.14 -8.70
C THR A 46 -3.74 -7.70 -10.04
N ASP A 47 -3.99 -6.46 -10.49
CA ASP A 47 -3.44 -5.92 -11.73
C ASP A 47 -1.95 -5.58 -11.58
N PRO A 48 -1.03 -6.26 -12.31
CA PRO A 48 0.40 -5.95 -12.28
C PRO A 48 0.71 -4.50 -12.68
N ARG A 49 -0.07 -3.91 -13.58
CA ARG A 49 0.14 -2.53 -14.04
C ARG A 49 -0.22 -1.53 -12.95
N ALA A 50 -1.37 -1.72 -12.29
CA ALA A 50 -1.73 -0.96 -11.10
C ALA A 50 -0.65 -1.01 -10.02
N ARG A 51 -0.14 -2.22 -9.72
CA ARG A 51 0.94 -2.41 -8.75
C ARG A 51 2.20 -1.62 -9.14
N LEU A 52 2.60 -1.63 -10.41
CA LEU A 52 3.74 -0.83 -10.88
C LEU A 52 3.49 0.67 -10.71
N LEU A 53 2.31 1.16 -11.11
CA LEU A 53 1.94 2.57 -10.96
C LEU A 53 1.98 3.02 -9.50
N TRP A 54 1.49 2.20 -8.58
CA TRP A 54 1.55 2.50 -7.15
C TRP A 54 2.97 2.51 -6.59
N HIS A 55 3.87 1.62 -7.04
CA HIS A 55 5.29 1.70 -6.68
C HIS A 55 5.89 3.05 -7.09
N LEU A 56 5.64 3.48 -8.33
CA LEU A 56 6.13 4.76 -8.84
C LEU A 56 5.53 5.94 -8.07
N ALA A 57 4.22 5.90 -7.77
CA ALA A 57 3.54 6.93 -7.00
C ALA A 57 4.12 7.06 -5.58
N LEU A 58 4.41 5.92 -4.91
CA LEU A 58 5.03 5.93 -3.57
C LEU A 58 6.46 6.49 -3.61
N LEU A 59 7.25 6.16 -4.64
CA LEU A 59 8.59 6.72 -4.84
C LEU A 59 8.51 8.24 -5.09
N GLY A 60 7.63 8.68 -5.98
CA GLY A 60 7.41 10.09 -6.28
C GLY A 60 6.95 10.88 -5.05
N THR A 61 6.05 10.33 -4.25
CA THR A 61 5.57 10.99 -3.00
C THR A 61 6.72 11.26 -2.03
N ARG A 62 7.67 10.32 -1.90
CA ARG A 62 8.85 10.48 -1.04
C ARG A 62 9.86 11.47 -1.58
N ALA A 63 10.08 11.46 -2.90
CA ALA A 63 11.03 12.36 -3.55
C ALA A 63 10.51 13.82 -3.64
N LEU A 64 9.20 14.00 -3.83
CA LEU A 64 8.58 15.30 -4.08
C LEU A 64 8.08 16.00 -2.81
N CYS A 65 7.90 15.26 -1.70
CA CYS A 65 7.49 15.82 -0.41
C CYS A 65 8.52 15.53 0.69
N PRO A 66 9.64 16.27 0.76
CA PRO A 66 10.74 15.99 1.70
C PRO A 66 10.46 16.32 3.18
N HIS A 67 9.27 16.82 3.54
CA HIS A 67 8.99 17.44 4.85
C HIS A 67 7.90 16.74 5.68
N ARG A 68 7.48 15.52 5.33
CA ARG A 68 6.58 14.73 6.18
C ARG A 68 7.39 13.79 7.10
N GLY A 69 8.19 14.37 7.98
CA GLY A 69 8.80 13.67 9.12
C GLY A 69 7.77 13.35 10.20
N PRO A 70 8.03 12.36 11.08
CA PRO A 70 7.07 11.93 12.10
C PRO A 70 6.88 13.05 13.15
N ALA A 71 5.62 13.35 13.45
CA ALA A 71 5.21 13.96 14.71
C ALA A 71 5.08 12.86 15.77
#